data_AF-X0X8Z3-F1
#
_entry.id   AF-X0X8Z3-F1
#
_cell.length_a   1.000
_cell.length_b   1.000
_cell.length_c   1.000
_cell.angle_alpha   90.00
_cell.angle_beta   90.00
_cell.angle_gamma   90.00
#
_symmetry.space_group_name_H-M   'P 1'
#
loop_
_entity.id
_entity.type
_entity.pdbx_description
1 polymer ?
#
loop_
_entity_poly.entity_id
_entity_poly.type
_entity_poly.pdbx_seq_one_letter_code
_entity_poly.pdbx_strand_id
1 'polypeptide(L)'
;LKAVQEQIDLTKRAMEGVIDRAKILRGTEISGKTYYQFLESVYADERNKMRVDLAKLLTIYNDKERPQEERNEVLPKIQEIEERLAKPFKKESAVATLAALFESGPGAEMAGQTLWGAVNAVSHYEEHVKPGSNETRLHSSWFGGAVASNRERAFAVAKTMV
;
A
#
# COMPACT_ATOMS: atom_id res chain seq x y z
N LEU A 1 39.02 -0.06 -7.04
CA LEU A 1 38.97 1.15 -6.18
C LEU A 1 38.07 2.24 -6.75
N LYS A 2 38.30 2.74 -7.98
CA LYS A 2 37.47 3.81 -8.58
C LYS A 2 35.97 3.47 -8.71
N ALA A 3 35.65 2.28 -9.21
CA ALA A 3 34.25 1.80 -9.34
C ALA A 3 33.55 1.59 -7.98
N VAL A 4 34.30 1.24 -6.93
CA VAL A 4 33.77 1.09 -5.57
C VAL A 4 33.45 2.46 -4.97
N GLN A 5 34.34 3.44 -5.18
CA GLN A 5 34.11 4.82 -4.74
C GLN A 5 32.88 5.45 -5.43
N GLU A 6 32.73 5.19 -6.73
CA GLU A 6 31.59 5.67 -7.51
C GLU A 6 30.26 5.06 -7.04
N GLN A 7 30.24 3.78 -6.68
CA GLN A 7 29.08 3.16 -6.02
C GLN A 7 28.79 3.76 -4.65
N ILE A 8 29.81 4.01 -3.84
CA ILE A 8 29.64 4.66 -2.52
C ILE A 8 29.01 6.04 -2.69
N ASP A 9 29.51 6.83 -3.64
CA ASP A 9 29.01 8.19 -3.89
C ASP A 9 27.59 8.22 -4.45
N LEU A 10 27.23 7.26 -5.32
CA LEU A 10 25.87 7.04 -5.79
C LEU A 10 24.92 6.69 -4.63
N THR A 11 25.35 5.78 -3.77
CA THR A 11 24.56 5.35 -2.61
C THR A 11 24.39 6.49 -1.61
N LYS A 12 25.44 7.29 -1.40
CA LYS A 12 25.39 8.47 -0.52
C LYS A 12 24.40 9.52 -1.04
N ARG A 13 24.43 9.85 -2.34
CA ARG A 13 23.44 10.76 -2.95
C ARG A 13 22.02 10.23 -2.86
N ALA A 14 21.82 8.92 -3.06
CA ALA A 14 20.52 8.29 -2.89
C ALA A 14 20.02 8.41 -1.43
N MET A 15 20.91 8.18 -0.45
CA MET A 15 20.59 8.32 0.98
C MET A 15 20.27 9.77 1.35
N GLU A 16 21.05 10.75 0.88
CA GLU A 16 20.80 12.19 1.11
C GLU A 16 19.41 12.59 0.58
N GLY A 17 19.05 12.14 -0.62
CA GLY A 17 17.72 12.39 -1.19
C GLY A 17 16.58 11.74 -0.40
N VAL A 18 16.82 10.59 0.25
CA VAL A 18 15.84 9.95 1.15
C VAL A 18 15.71 10.73 2.47
N ILE A 19 16.83 11.18 3.03
CA ILE A 19 16.88 11.94 4.28
C ILE A 19 16.11 13.27 4.14
N ASP A 20 16.33 14.01 3.07
CA ASP A 20 15.65 15.30 2.88
C ASP A 20 14.15 15.13 2.65
N ARG A 21 13.73 14.05 1.97
CA ARG A 21 12.31 13.70 1.84
C ARG A 21 11.69 13.30 3.17
N ALA A 22 12.41 12.56 4.02
CA ALA A 22 11.94 12.19 5.35
C ALA A 22 11.76 13.42 6.26
N LYS A 23 12.64 14.43 6.15
CA LYS A 23 12.50 15.69 6.89
C LYS A 23 11.21 16.44 6.53
N ILE A 24 10.88 16.51 5.24
CA ILE A 24 9.65 17.17 4.75
C ILE A 24 8.40 16.47 5.30
N LEU A 25 8.36 15.13 5.21
CA LEU A 25 7.23 14.34 5.72
C LEU A 25 7.10 14.40 7.25
N ARG A 26 8.22 14.54 7.97
CA ARG A 26 8.23 14.68 9.43
C ARG A 26 7.75 16.07 9.88
N GLY A 27 7.86 17.10 9.06
CA GLY A 27 7.36 18.44 9.36
C GLY A 27 5.87 18.65 9.04
N THR A 28 5.25 17.73 8.32
CA THR A 28 3.86 17.87 7.86
C THR A 28 2.92 17.12 8.79
N GLU A 29 2.33 17.84 9.75
CA GLU A 29 1.28 17.31 10.62
C GLU A 29 0.01 16.99 9.83
N ILE A 30 -0.68 15.91 10.21
CA ILE A 30 -1.92 15.49 9.56
C ILE A 30 -3.02 15.29 10.59
N SER A 31 -4.22 15.74 10.24
CA SER A 31 -5.42 15.46 11.04
C SER A 31 -5.82 13.99 10.93
N GLY A 32 -6.60 13.49 11.90
CA GLY A 32 -7.17 12.14 11.84
C GLY A 32 -7.99 11.89 10.55
N LYS A 33 -8.75 12.88 10.09
CA LYS A 33 -9.50 12.79 8.81
C LYS A 33 -8.55 12.60 7.62
N THR A 34 -7.47 13.38 7.57
CA THR A 34 -6.44 13.29 6.52
C THR A 34 -5.72 11.95 6.58
N TYR A 35 -5.49 11.41 7.77
CA TYR A 35 -4.90 10.08 7.95
C TYR A 35 -5.80 8.96 7.38
N TYR A 36 -7.11 9.02 7.56
CA TYR A 36 -8.02 8.06 6.93
C TYR A 36 -8.00 8.16 5.39
N GLN A 37 -7.98 9.38 4.84
CA GLN A 37 -7.84 9.60 3.39
C GLN A 37 -6.51 9.06 2.84
N PHE A 38 -5.43 9.21 3.60
CA PHE A 38 -4.15 8.59 3.32
C PHE A 38 -4.28 7.06 3.27
N LEU A 39 -4.84 6.43 4.31
CA LEU A 39 -5.03 4.97 4.34
C LEU A 39 -5.99 4.46 3.26
N GLU A 40 -6.98 5.25 2.84
CA GLU A 40 -7.81 4.91 1.69
C GLU A 40 -6.98 4.91 0.41
N SER A 41 -6.15 5.93 0.20
CA SER A 41 -5.30 6.07 -0.98
C SER A 41 -4.21 4.99 -1.05
N VAL A 42 -3.62 4.62 0.09
CA VAL A 42 -2.64 3.53 0.18
C VAL A 42 -3.28 2.19 -0.14
N TYR A 43 -4.45 1.88 0.43
CA TYR A 43 -5.10 0.59 0.21
C TYR A 43 -6.08 0.60 -0.98
N ALA A 44 -6.12 1.68 -1.77
CA ALA A 44 -7.00 1.79 -2.94
C ALA A 44 -6.64 0.80 -4.05
N ASP A 45 -5.39 0.30 -4.10
CA ASP A 45 -4.91 -0.51 -5.22
C ASP A 45 -5.63 -1.83 -5.40
N GLU A 46 -5.92 -2.55 -4.32
CA GLU A 46 -6.56 -3.86 -4.42
C GLU A 46 -7.99 -3.68 -4.95
N ARG A 47 -8.72 -2.67 -4.47
CA ARG A 47 -10.04 -2.32 -5.02
C ARG A 47 -9.94 -1.77 -6.44
N ASN A 48 -8.91 -0.99 -6.76
CA ASN A 48 -8.72 -0.45 -8.11
C ASN A 48 -8.34 -1.55 -9.11
N LYS A 49 -7.49 -2.52 -8.72
CA LYS A 49 -7.21 -3.74 -9.48
C LYS A 49 -8.49 -4.55 -9.69
N MET A 50 -9.25 -4.81 -8.63
CA MET A 50 -10.56 -5.47 -8.72
C MET A 50 -11.53 -4.72 -9.64
N ARG A 51 -11.55 -3.38 -9.61
CA ARG A 51 -12.37 -2.55 -10.51
C ARG A 51 -11.92 -2.63 -11.97
N VAL A 52 -10.61 -2.62 -12.22
CA VAL A 52 -10.05 -2.81 -13.56
C VAL A 52 -10.36 -4.21 -14.09
N ASP A 53 -10.23 -5.23 -13.26
CA ASP A 53 -10.53 -6.60 -13.63
C ASP A 53 -12.05 -6.81 -13.84
N LEU A 54 -12.89 -6.20 -13.00
CA LEU A 54 -14.34 -6.15 -13.20
C LEU A 54 -14.68 -5.48 -14.54
N ALA A 55 -14.05 -4.35 -14.88
CA ALA A 55 -14.30 -3.67 -16.15
C ALA A 55 -13.96 -4.55 -17.37
N LYS A 56 -12.83 -5.29 -17.31
CA LYS A 56 -12.46 -6.27 -18.35
C LYS A 56 -13.50 -7.39 -18.47
N LEU A 57 -13.93 -7.96 -17.35
CA LEU A 57 -14.92 -9.03 -17.35
C LEU A 57 -16.29 -8.56 -17.84
N LEU A 58 -16.73 -7.38 -17.45
CA LEU A 58 -17.97 -6.76 -17.94
C LEU A 58 -17.90 -6.47 -19.44
N THR A 59 -16.72 -6.11 -19.96
CA THR A 59 -16.51 -5.97 -21.40
C THR A 59 -16.74 -7.30 -22.11
N ILE A 60 -16.17 -8.40 -21.59
CA ILE A 60 -16.37 -9.76 -22.14
C ILE A 60 -17.84 -10.18 -22.05
N TYR A 61 -18.51 -9.92 -20.92
CA TYR A 61 -19.90 -10.32 -20.71
C TYR A 61 -20.88 -9.58 -21.63
N ASN A 62 -20.68 -8.28 -21.83
CA ASN A 62 -21.55 -7.43 -22.65
C ASN A 62 -21.28 -7.54 -24.16
N ASP A 63 -20.19 -8.20 -24.56
CA ASP A 63 -19.82 -8.43 -25.95
C ASP A 63 -20.74 -9.48 -26.60
N LYS A 64 -21.74 -9.01 -27.35
CA LYS A 64 -22.74 -9.87 -28.01
C LYS A 64 -22.17 -10.70 -29.15
N GLU A 65 -20.98 -10.38 -29.66
CA GLU A 65 -20.32 -11.13 -30.73
C GLU A 65 -19.67 -12.42 -30.20
N ARG A 66 -19.42 -12.50 -28.89
CA ARG A 66 -18.87 -13.70 -28.24
C ARG A 66 -19.90 -14.81 -28.05
N PRO A 67 -19.47 -16.09 -28.11
CA PRO A 67 -20.31 -17.22 -27.75
C PRO A 67 -20.96 -17.05 -26.38
N GLN A 68 -22.21 -17.49 -26.25
CA GLN A 68 -22.96 -17.39 -24.98
C GLN A 68 -22.26 -18.17 -23.86
N GLU A 69 -21.59 -19.28 -24.19
CA GLU A 69 -20.83 -20.11 -23.26
C GLU A 69 -19.67 -19.33 -22.62
N GLU A 70 -18.83 -18.65 -23.42
CA GLU A 70 -17.74 -17.79 -22.92
C GLU A 70 -18.24 -16.65 -22.03
N ARG A 71 -19.40 -16.07 -22.35
CA ARG A 71 -20.03 -15.03 -21.53
C ARG A 71 -20.53 -15.57 -20.19
N ASN A 72 -21.07 -16.78 -20.18
CA ASN A 72 -21.55 -17.42 -18.96
C ASN A 72 -20.38 -17.84 -18.05
N GLU A 73 -19.20 -18.16 -18.61
CA GLU A 73 -18.00 -18.51 -17.83
C GLU A 73 -17.46 -17.33 -17.00
N VAL A 74 -17.62 -16.09 -17.46
CA VAL A 74 -17.14 -14.90 -16.72
C VAL A 74 -18.13 -14.40 -15.67
N LEU A 75 -19.41 -14.75 -15.78
CA LEU A 75 -20.47 -14.35 -14.87
C LEU A 75 -20.18 -14.66 -13.38
N PRO A 76 -19.75 -15.87 -12.98
CA PRO A 76 -19.43 -16.14 -11.59
C PRO A 76 -18.26 -15.28 -11.06
N LYS A 77 -17.28 -14.95 -11.91
CA LYS A 77 -16.16 -14.09 -11.54
C LYS A 77 -16.59 -12.63 -11.36
N ILE A 78 -17.51 -12.14 -12.19
CA ILE A 78 -18.12 -10.80 -12.06
C ILE A 78 -18.85 -10.71 -10.73
N GLN A 79 -19.72 -11.69 -10.43
CA GLN A 79 -20.49 -11.73 -9.18
C GLN A 79 -19.57 -11.78 -7.94
N GLU A 80 -18.50 -12.58 -7.98
CA GLU A 80 -17.53 -12.64 -6.88
C GLU A 80 -16.86 -11.27 -6.64
N ILE A 81 -16.40 -10.60 -7.70
CA ILE A 81 -15.72 -9.31 -7.58
C ILE A 81 -16.68 -8.22 -7.12
N GLU A 82 -17.90 -8.18 -7.65
CA GLU A 82 -18.95 -7.25 -7.22
C GLU A 82 -19.30 -7.44 -5.75
N GLU A 83 -19.47 -8.69 -5.30
CA GLU A 83 -19.74 -8.99 -3.88
C GLU A 83 -18.57 -8.56 -2.98
N ARG A 84 -17.32 -8.76 -3.42
CA ARG A 84 -16.13 -8.30 -2.70
C ARG A 84 -16.00 -6.77 -2.66
N LEU A 85 -16.39 -6.08 -3.72
CA LEU A 85 -16.42 -4.61 -3.77
C LEU A 85 -17.57 -4.01 -2.95
N ALA A 86 -18.72 -4.68 -2.94
CA ALA A 86 -19.93 -4.29 -2.21
C ALA A 86 -19.78 -4.51 -0.69
N LYS A 87 -19.02 -5.53 -0.28
CA LYS A 87 -18.65 -5.70 1.13
C LYS A 87 -17.88 -4.46 1.58
N PRO A 88 -18.25 -3.83 2.72
CA PRO A 88 -17.35 -2.88 3.36
C PRO A 88 -16.04 -3.61 3.54
N PHE A 89 -14.93 -2.98 3.17
CA PHE A 89 -13.62 -3.58 3.38
C PHE A 89 -13.61 -4.00 4.85
N LYS A 90 -13.34 -5.27 5.18
CA LYS A 90 -13.16 -5.72 6.57
C LYS A 90 -11.87 -5.07 7.07
N LYS A 91 -11.98 -3.76 7.31
CA LYS A 91 -10.95 -2.76 7.61
C LYS A 91 -11.06 -2.37 9.06
N GLU A 92 -12.14 -2.69 9.76
CA GLU A 92 -12.33 -2.27 11.15
C GLU A 92 -11.17 -2.74 12.04
N SER A 93 -10.70 -3.98 11.91
CA SER A 93 -9.51 -4.42 12.66
C SER A 93 -8.22 -3.81 12.11
N ALA A 94 -7.97 -3.87 10.79
CA ALA A 94 -6.72 -3.38 10.20
C ALA A 94 -6.54 -1.86 10.34
N VAL A 95 -7.57 -1.07 10.09
CA VAL A 95 -7.57 0.39 10.28
C VAL A 95 -7.58 0.76 11.75
N ALA A 96 -8.29 0.05 12.63
CA ALA A 96 -8.14 0.30 14.06
C ALA A 96 -6.71 0.00 14.55
N THR A 97 -6.10 -1.09 14.08
CA THR A 97 -4.70 -1.39 14.40
C THR A 97 -3.74 -0.37 13.79
N LEU A 98 -3.96 0.09 12.56
CA LEU A 98 -3.15 1.14 11.93
C LEU A 98 -3.30 2.48 12.66
N ALA A 99 -4.51 2.85 13.07
CA ALA A 99 -4.75 4.04 13.88
C ALA A 99 -4.05 3.95 15.24
N ALA A 100 -4.14 2.80 15.92
CA ALA A 100 -3.40 2.55 17.15
C ALA A 100 -1.87 2.59 16.95
N LEU A 101 -1.36 2.07 15.82
CA LEU A 101 0.06 2.17 15.48
C LEU A 101 0.50 3.60 15.14
N PHE A 102 -0.40 4.40 14.57
CA PHE A 102 -0.13 5.81 14.26
C PHE A 102 -0.09 6.66 15.54
N GLU A 103 -0.96 6.37 16.51
CA GLU A 103 -1.01 7.08 17.78
C GLU A 103 0.09 6.63 18.75
N SER A 104 0.32 5.31 18.88
CA SER A 104 1.15 4.74 19.94
C SER A 104 2.00 3.55 19.48
N GLY A 105 2.21 3.37 18.18
CA GLY A 105 3.08 2.32 17.66
C GLY A 105 4.57 2.58 17.93
N PRO A 106 5.44 1.59 17.68
CA PRO A 106 6.88 1.77 17.83
C PRO A 106 7.40 2.95 16.97
N GLY A 107 8.05 3.91 17.62
CA GLY A 107 8.56 5.12 16.98
C GLY A 107 7.53 6.23 16.71
N ALA A 108 6.26 6.05 17.12
CA ALA A 108 5.22 7.07 16.99
C ALA A 108 5.58 8.35 17.77
N GLU A 109 6.17 8.24 18.95
CA GLU A 109 6.63 9.39 19.76
C GLU A 109 7.67 10.26 19.05
N MET A 110 8.52 9.67 18.20
CA MET A 110 9.56 10.38 17.46
C MET A 110 9.08 10.96 16.13
N ALA A 111 8.09 10.29 15.53
CA ALA A 111 7.50 10.66 14.24
C ALA A 111 6.34 11.66 14.38
N GLY A 112 5.60 11.61 15.48
CA GLY A 112 4.40 12.42 15.72
C GLY A 112 3.23 12.07 14.79
N GLN A 113 2.16 12.86 14.90
CA GLN A 113 0.99 12.78 14.00
C GLN A 113 1.29 13.42 12.64
N THR A 114 2.27 12.88 11.93
CA THR A 114 2.80 13.42 10.68
C THR A 114 2.64 12.43 9.54
N LEU A 115 2.83 12.88 8.29
CA LEU A 115 2.86 11.94 7.15
C LEU A 115 3.96 10.87 7.30
N TRP A 116 5.08 11.20 7.94
CA TRP A 116 6.11 10.21 8.27
C TRP A 116 5.61 9.19 9.30
N GLY A 117 4.90 9.64 10.34
CA GLY A 117 4.23 8.77 11.30
C GLY A 117 3.24 7.82 10.61
N ALA A 118 2.50 8.32 9.61
CA ALA A 118 1.54 7.53 8.86
C ALA A 118 2.19 6.43 8.02
N VAL A 119 3.31 6.76 7.35
CA VAL A 119 4.12 5.78 6.60
C VAL A 119 4.73 4.73 7.53
N ASN A 120 5.19 5.13 8.71
CA ASN A 120 5.74 4.19 9.70
C ASN A 120 4.67 3.22 10.21
N ALA A 121 3.46 3.70 10.51
CA ALA A 121 2.36 2.86 10.94
C ALA A 121 2.02 1.77 9.90
N VAL A 122 1.95 2.14 8.61
CA VAL A 122 1.71 1.18 7.51
C VAL A 122 2.86 0.17 7.38
N SER A 123 4.11 0.65 7.46
CA SER A 123 5.30 -0.21 7.36
C SER A 123 5.31 -1.25 8.48
N HIS A 124 5.10 -0.80 9.72
CA HIS A 124 5.06 -1.67 10.88
C HIS A 124 3.91 -2.68 10.78
N TYR A 125 2.74 -2.26 10.31
CA TYR A 125 1.60 -3.15 10.10
C TYR A 125 1.93 -4.27 9.11
N GLU A 126 2.49 -3.95 7.93
CA GLU A 126 2.80 -4.96 6.91
C GLU A 126 3.90 -5.93 7.35
N GLU A 127 4.90 -5.45 8.09
CA GLU A 127 6.05 -6.26 8.50
C GLU A 127 5.75 -7.15 9.72
N HIS A 128 5.05 -6.61 10.73
CA HIS A 128 4.95 -7.23 12.05
C HIS A 128 3.55 -7.71 12.42
N VAL A 129 2.50 -7.06 11.88
CA VAL A 129 1.11 -7.31 12.30
C VAL A 129 0.36 -8.16 11.29
N LYS A 130 0.51 -7.86 10.00
CA LYS A 130 -0.23 -8.54 8.93
C LYS A 130 0.10 -10.03 8.94
N PRO A 131 -0.91 -10.91 9.03
CA PRO A 131 -0.68 -12.35 9.00
C PRO A 131 -0.14 -12.74 7.61
N GLY A 132 1.09 -13.24 7.59
CA GLY A 132 1.74 -13.88 6.45
C GLY A 132 2.47 -15.11 6.95
N SER A 133 2.78 -16.08 6.08
CA SER A 133 3.61 -17.21 6.51
C SER A 133 4.98 -16.69 6.96
N ASN A 134 5.56 -17.32 7.99
CA ASN A 134 6.91 -16.93 8.47
C ASN A 134 7.93 -16.95 7.33
N GLU A 135 7.76 -17.84 6.35
CA GLU A 135 8.56 -17.91 5.14
C GLU A 135 8.40 -16.66 4.27
N THR A 136 7.19 -16.18 4.01
CA THR A 136 6.96 -14.93 3.25
C THR A 136 7.52 -13.70 3.98
N ARG A 137 7.44 -13.66 5.32
CA ARG A 137 8.05 -12.59 6.13
C ARG A 137 9.58 -12.62 6.08
N LEU A 138 10.18 -13.81 6.19
CA LEU A 138 11.63 -13.97 6.08
C LEU A 138 12.13 -13.63 4.68
N HIS A 139 11.43 -14.09 3.64
CA HIS A 139 11.76 -13.80 2.25
C HIS A 139 11.68 -12.29 1.93
N SER A 140 10.66 -11.60 2.42
CA SER A 140 10.52 -10.15 2.22
C SER A 140 11.58 -9.36 3.00
N SER A 141 11.97 -9.84 4.18
CA SER A 141 13.02 -9.23 5.01
C SER A 141 14.42 -9.38 4.40
N TRP A 142 14.68 -10.48 3.68
CA TRP A 142 15.99 -10.75 3.09
C TRP A 142 16.15 -10.29 1.65
N PHE A 143 15.10 -10.41 0.84
CA PHE A 143 15.20 -10.18 -0.60
C PHE A 143 14.43 -8.96 -1.08
N GLY A 144 13.72 -8.26 -0.19
CA GLY A 144 12.80 -7.18 -0.55
C GLY A 144 11.63 -7.76 -1.35
N GLY A 145 10.51 -8.02 -0.68
CA GLY A 145 9.37 -8.73 -1.26
C GLY A 145 8.96 -8.17 -2.63
N ALA A 146 8.95 -9.02 -3.65
CA ALA A 146 8.43 -8.72 -4.98
C ALA A 146 6.95 -8.32 -4.87
N VAL A 147 6.55 -7.33 -5.67
CA VAL A 147 5.25 -6.62 -5.69
C VAL A 147 5.23 -5.40 -4.76
N ALA A 148 5.18 -4.22 -5.39
CA ALA A 148 5.10 -2.89 -4.78
C ALA A 148 4.35 -2.89 -3.44
N SER A 149 5.11 -2.94 -2.35
CA SER A 149 4.56 -3.15 -1.01
C SER A 149 3.68 -1.96 -0.63
N ASN A 150 2.65 -2.18 0.20
CA ASN A 150 1.85 -1.08 0.74
C ASN A 150 2.71 -0.01 1.44
N ARG A 151 3.93 -0.36 1.87
CA ARG A 151 4.97 0.55 2.34
C ARG A 151 5.51 1.50 1.27
N GLU A 152 5.94 0.99 0.10
CA GLU A 152 6.40 1.85 -1.01
C GLU A 152 5.30 2.78 -1.49
N ARG A 153 4.07 2.26 -1.51
CA ARG A 153 2.89 3.04 -1.86
C ARG A 153 2.53 4.07 -0.79
N ALA A 154 2.59 3.72 0.48
CA ALA A 154 2.45 4.66 1.59
C ALA A 154 3.41 5.82 1.42
N PHE A 155 4.67 5.54 1.11
CA PHE A 155 5.65 6.57 0.84
C PHE A 155 5.32 7.39 -0.42
N ALA A 156 4.82 6.76 -1.49
CA ALA A 156 4.39 7.45 -2.71
C ALA A 156 3.20 8.39 -2.46
N VAL A 157 2.17 7.93 -1.77
CA VAL A 157 0.98 8.71 -1.40
C VAL A 157 1.37 9.86 -0.48
N ALA A 158 2.18 9.61 0.54
CA ALA A 158 2.64 10.65 1.45
C ALA A 158 3.34 11.81 0.71
N LYS A 159 4.16 11.50 -0.31
CA LYS A 159 4.80 12.52 -1.15
C LYS A 159 3.82 13.34 -1.98
N THR A 160 2.65 12.82 -2.33
CA THR A 160 1.62 13.58 -3.07
C THR A 160 0.76 14.45 -2.17
N MET A 161 0.86 14.30 -0.85
CA MET A 161 0.08 15.03 0.15
C MET A 161 0.84 16.22 0.75
N VAL A 162 2.09 16.44 0.33
CA VAL A 162 2.91 17.63 0.63
C VAL A 162 3.07 18.46 -0.64
#